data_AF-A0A1X9MDJ2-F1
#
_entry.id   AF-A0A1X9MDJ2-F1
#
_cell.length_a   1.000
_cell.length_b   1.000
_cell.length_c   1.000
_cell.angle_alpha   90.00
_cell.angle_beta   90.00
_cell.angle_gamma   90.00
#
_symmetry.space_group_name_H-M   'P 1'
#
loop_
_entity.id
_entity.type
_entity.pdbx_description
1 polymer ?
#
loop_
_entity_poly.entity_id
_entity_poly.type
_entity_poly.pdbx_seq_one_letter_code
_entity_poly.pdbx_strand_id
1 'polypeptide(L)'
;MKNWETVMQLVGDGESGRIEILRGQSEDNEWVFKTKEREEAKQYPNFLEAFKSLRTVWNHVTPSFLNSLYREQVWDELTNEGLTKENLKPWAKSCLPEMFQVAEYIKASSKTVVFTGAGMSTESGIPDFRSRSGWWKQVDPRTVATIEALEQDYPLFHEFYSMRMRSLQKIKPHDGHNILAEWEKRGLVHLVATQNVDGLHQEAGSQHVEELHGSIKQLKCQQCEKEATTDEFLEGKPCSHCGGKLRTCVVLFGEALPQQAWKQSFETIKEADVVIVIGTSLEVYPAGELPFLSNGKTILINLEEVENDFDVTITGKAKETLQRINELLVIVE
;
A
#
# COMPACT_ATOMS: atom_id res chain seq x y z
N MET A 1 13.17 39.42 -21.69
CA MET A 1 13.63 38.04 -21.99
C MET A 1 12.52 37.11 -21.56
N LYS A 2 12.04 36.21 -22.44
CA LYS A 2 11.06 35.19 -22.02
C LYS A 2 11.75 34.31 -20.97
N ASN A 3 11.20 34.25 -19.77
CA ASN A 3 11.68 33.32 -18.74
C ASN A 3 11.21 31.91 -19.13
N TRP A 4 12.17 31.01 -19.32
CA TRP A 4 11.92 29.61 -19.64
C TRP A 4 12.26 28.76 -18.43
N GLU A 5 11.33 27.90 -18.03
CA GLU A 5 11.54 26.86 -17.04
C GLU A 5 11.87 25.55 -17.75
N THR A 6 12.94 24.87 -17.32
CA THR A 6 13.22 23.52 -17.79
C THR A 6 12.28 22.53 -17.12
N VAL A 7 11.57 21.75 -17.92
CA VAL A 7 10.64 20.71 -17.43
C VAL A 7 11.23 19.31 -17.59
N MET A 8 11.96 19.07 -18.68
CA MET A 8 12.63 17.80 -18.95
C MET A 8 13.96 18.02 -19.68
N GLN A 9 14.97 17.24 -19.33
CA GLN A 9 16.23 17.14 -20.07
C GLN A 9 16.56 15.69 -20.34
N LEU A 10 16.80 15.36 -21.62
CA LEU A 10 17.21 14.04 -22.06
C LEU A 10 18.63 14.11 -22.63
N VAL A 11 19.38 13.03 -22.42
CA VAL A 11 20.72 12.83 -22.96
C VAL A 11 20.72 11.53 -23.74
N GLY A 12 21.18 11.57 -25.00
CA GLY A 12 21.35 10.38 -25.82
C GLY A 12 22.77 10.21 -26.34
N ASP A 13 23.05 9.01 -26.86
CA ASP A 13 24.32 8.69 -27.51
C ASP A 13 24.32 9.22 -28.97
N GLY A 14 25.48 9.68 -29.46
CA GLY A 14 25.69 10.10 -30.85
C GLY A 14 24.92 11.37 -31.26
N GLU A 15 24.20 11.31 -32.40
CA GLU A 15 23.45 12.43 -33.02
C GLU A 15 22.25 12.94 -32.19
N SER A 16 21.80 12.17 -31.18
CA SER A 16 20.62 12.52 -30.36
C SER A 16 20.84 13.78 -29.49
N GLY A 17 22.09 14.07 -29.12
CA GLY A 17 22.47 15.26 -28.37
C GLY A 17 21.76 15.43 -27.01
N ARG A 18 21.77 16.67 -26.50
CA ARG A 18 20.95 17.08 -25.35
C ARG A 18 19.62 17.61 -25.88
N ILE A 19 18.54 17.07 -25.34
CA ILE A 19 17.17 17.48 -25.67
C ILE A 19 16.55 18.15 -24.45
N GLU A 20 15.93 19.31 -24.61
CA GLU A 20 15.25 20.02 -23.53
C GLU A 20 13.81 20.37 -23.92
N ILE A 21 12.88 20.08 -23.01
CA ILE A 21 11.51 20.59 -23.07
C ILE A 21 11.41 21.72 -22.04
N LEU A 22 11.08 22.91 -22.53
CA LEU A 22 10.97 24.13 -21.75
C LEU A 22 9.52 24.65 -21.74
N ARG A 23 9.13 25.26 -20.63
CA ARG A 23 7.85 25.97 -20.47
C ARG A 23 8.08 27.46 -20.37
N GLY A 24 7.36 28.26 -21.14
CA GLY A 24 7.37 29.72 -21.05
C GLY A 24 6.50 30.22 -19.90
N GLN A 25 6.96 31.23 -19.16
CA GLN A 25 6.22 31.85 -18.05
C GLN A 25 5.20 32.94 -18.48
N SER A 26 4.91 33.11 -19.77
CA SER A 26 3.94 34.10 -20.28
C SER A 26 2.50 33.57 -20.31
N GLU A 27 1.51 34.47 -20.46
CA GLU A 27 0.06 34.16 -20.44
C GLU A 27 -0.37 33.04 -21.40
N ASP A 28 0.36 32.83 -22.50
CA ASP A 28 0.06 31.82 -23.51
C ASP A 28 0.53 30.38 -23.16
N ASN A 29 1.20 30.14 -22.02
CA ASN A 29 1.71 28.82 -21.58
C ASN A 29 2.47 28.05 -22.70
N GLU A 30 3.30 28.75 -23.48
CA GLU A 30 4.00 28.16 -24.62
C GLU A 30 4.97 27.05 -24.19
N TRP A 31 4.92 25.89 -24.86
CA TRP A 31 5.88 24.80 -24.69
C TRP A 31 6.87 24.80 -25.84
N VAL A 32 8.16 24.88 -25.52
CA VAL A 32 9.23 24.95 -26.50
C VAL A 32 10.18 23.77 -26.37
N PHE A 33 10.50 23.22 -27.53
CA PHE A 33 11.50 22.18 -27.70
C PHE A 33 12.85 22.75 -28.15
N LYS A 34 13.95 22.37 -27.49
CA LYS A 34 15.32 22.71 -27.92
C LYS A 34 16.17 21.46 -28.08
N THR A 35 16.91 21.38 -29.19
CA THR A 35 17.99 20.40 -29.38
C THR A 35 19.31 21.11 -29.60
N LYS A 36 20.41 20.38 -29.44
CA LYS A 36 21.76 20.88 -29.74
C LYS A 36 21.94 21.39 -31.18
N GLU A 37 21.11 20.93 -32.12
CA GLU A 37 21.27 21.16 -33.57
C GLU A 37 20.26 22.13 -34.18
N ARG A 38 19.17 22.46 -33.48
CA ARG A 38 18.14 23.39 -33.97
C ARG A 38 17.94 24.54 -32.98
N GLU A 39 18.34 25.75 -33.40
CA GLU A 39 17.94 26.99 -32.72
C GLU A 39 16.42 27.27 -32.84
N GLU A 40 15.72 26.60 -33.76
CA GLU A 40 14.29 26.76 -33.98
C GLU A 40 13.46 26.00 -32.94
N ALA A 41 13.01 26.75 -31.94
CA ALA A 41 12.00 26.39 -30.96
C ALA A 41 10.68 25.98 -31.64
N LYS A 42 10.38 24.68 -31.73
CA LYS A 42 9.04 24.21 -32.13
C LYS A 42 8.07 24.37 -30.95
N GLN A 43 6.93 25.01 -31.21
CA GLN A 43 5.88 25.22 -30.22
C GLN A 43 4.92 24.03 -30.15
N TYR A 44 4.49 23.69 -28.94
CA TYR A 44 3.51 22.65 -28.66
C TYR A 44 2.39 23.18 -27.75
N PRO A 45 1.16 22.65 -27.85
CA PRO A 45 0.03 23.10 -27.03
C PRO A 45 0.16 22.70 -25.56
N ASN A 46 0.87 21.61 -25.26
CA ASN A 46 1.14 21.15 -23.91
C ASN A 46 2.40 20.27 -23.84
N PHE A 47 2.83 19.95 -22.63
CA PHE A 47 3.98 19.09 -22.35
C PHE A 47 3.85 17.69 -22.98
N LEU A 48 2.69 17.05 -22.86
CA LEU A 48 2.52 15.67 -23.30
C LEU A 48 2.64 15.55 -24.82
N GLU A 49 2.08 16.49 -25.58
CA GLU A 49 2.26 16.55 -27.03
C GLU A 49 3.72 16.82 -27.42
N ALA A 50 4.43 17.66 -26.66
CA ALA A 50 5.86 17.86 -26.85
C ALA A 50 6.65 16.56 -26.60
N PHE A 51 6.34 15.85 -25.50
CA PHE A 51 6.99 14.59 -25.14
C PHE A 51 6.71 13.47 -26.15
N LYS A 52 5.45 13.29 -26.57
CA LYS A 52 5.04 12.33 -27.61
C LYS A 52 5.75 12.55 -28.94
N SER A 53 6.09 13.80 -29.27
CA SER A 53 6.86 14.09 -30.47
C SER A 53 8.28 13.49 -30.47
N LEU A 54 8.77 13.04 -29.31
CA LEU A 54 10.07 12.38 -29.11
C LEU A 54 10.00 10.86 -29.16
N ARG A 55 8.83 10.30 -29.51
CA ARG A 55 8.61 8.85 -29.50
C ARG A 55 9.64 8.07 -30.32
N THR A 56 10.09 8.61 -31.45
CA THR A 56 11.09 7.94 -32.30
C THR A 56 12.49 7.87 -31.67
N VAL A 57 12.78 8.69 -30.65
CA VAL A 57 14.10 8.75 -30.01
C VAL A 57 14.12 8.21 -28.59
N TRP A 58 12.97 7.83 -27.99
CA TRP A 58 12.93 7.34 -26.60
C TRP A 58 13.85 6.15 -26.32
N ASN A 59 14.12 5.30 -27.31
CA ASN A 59 15.04 4.16 -27.18
C ASN A 59 16.53 4.54 -27.21
N HIS A 60 16.85 5.80 -27.50
CA HIS A 60 18.23 6.30 -27.67
C HIS A 60 18.57 7.43 -26.71
N VAL A 61 17.67 7.74 -25.78
CA VAL A 61 17.83 8.84 -24.83
C VAL A 61 17.44 8.38 -23.43
N THR A 62 18.05 9.00 -22.43
CA THR A 62 17.74 8.79 -21.02
C THR A 62 17.44 10.12 -20.34
N PRO A 63 16.52 10.15 -19.37
CA PRO A 63 16.25 11.35 -18.60
C PRO A 63 17.43 11.69 -17.67
N SER A 64 17.91 12.92 -17.78
CA SER A 64 18.86 13.52 -16.83
C SER A 64 18.17 14.44 -15.83
N PHE A 65 17.00 14.98 -16.19
CA PHE A 65 16.14 15.77 -15.34
C PHE A 65 14.68 15.60 -15.78
N LEU A 66 13.78 15.42 -14.81
CA LEU A 66 12.34 15.40 -15.02
C LEU A 66 11.65 16.04 -13.82
N ASN A 67 10.91 17.12 -14.08
CA ASN A 67 10.10 17.79 -13.07
C ASN A 67 9.04 16.82 -12.50
N SER A 68 8.90 16.81 -11.16
CA SER A 68 8.04 15.87 -10.43
C SER A 68 6.57 15.91 -10.86
N LEU A 69 6.06 17.08 -11.28
CA LEU A 69 4.68 17.26 -11.73
C LEU A 69 4.32 16.42 -12.97
N TYR A 70 5.31 15.99 -13.76
CA TYR A 70 5.11 15.32 -15.04
C TYR A 70 5.53 13.85 -15.02
N ARG A 71 6.08 13.36 -13.90
CA ARG A 71 6.65 12.02 -13.79
C ARG A 71 5.66 10.91 -14.11
N GLU A 72 4.46 10.97 -13.54
CA GLU A 72 3.42 9.96 -13.78
C GLU A 72 2.95 9.98 -15.23
N GLN A 73 2.70 11.16 -15.80
CA GLN A 73 2.27 11.31 -17.21
C GLN A 73 3.31 10.73 -18.18
N VAL A 74 4.60 10.99 -17.92
CA VAL A 74 5.70 10.41 -18.72
C VAL A 74 5.74 8.90 -18.57
N TRP A 75 5.62 8.39 -17.35
CA TRP A 75 5.65 6.95 -17.09
C TRP A 75 4.52 6.22 -17.82
N ASP A 76 3.29 6.70 -17.67
CA ASP A 76 2.11 6.09 -18.29
C ASP A 76 2.22 6.06 -19.82
N GLU A 77 2.70 7.15 -20.41
CA GLU A 77 2.91 7.23 -21.84
C GLU A 77 3.96 6.20 -22.33
N LEU A 78 5.09 6.09 -21.61
CA LEU A 78 6.16 5.13 -21.96
C LEU A 78 5.69 3.67 -21.86
N THR A 79 4.90 3.34 -20.83
CA THR A 79 4.40 1.97 -20.61
C THR A 79 3.29 1.58 -21.59
N ASN A 80 2.44 2.53 -22.00
CA ASN A 80 1.35 2.25 -22.95
C ASN A 80 1.86 2.03 -24.38
N GLU A 81 2.95 2.68 -24.76
CA GLU A 81 3.46 2.68 -26.13
C GLU A 81 4.57 1.65 -26.39
N GLY A 82 4.87 0.80 -25.39
CA GLY A 82 5.68 -0.42 -25.55
C GLY A 82 7.18 -0.19 -25.67
N LEU A 83 7.76 0.77 -24.95
CA LEU A 83 9.21 0.89 -24.84
C LEU A 83 9.81 -0.44 -24.37
N THR A 84 10.97 -0.85 -24.91
CA THR A 84 11.59 -2.11 -24.52
C THR A 84 11.98 -2.10 -23.04
N LYS A 85 11.89 -3.25 -22.36
CA LYS A 85 12.19 -3.38 -20.92
C LYS A 85 13.57 -2.86 -20.55
N GLU A 86 14.58 -3.09 -21.40
CA GLU A 86 15.96 -2.63 -21.19
C GLU A 86 16.05 -1.10 -21.11
N ASN A 87 15.27 -0.39 -21.92
CA ASN A 87 15.26 1.06 -21.95
C ASN A 87 14.35 1.67 -20.88
N LEU A 88 13.43 0.90 -20.27
CA LEU A 88 12.56 1.41 -19.23
C LEU A 88 13.29 1.71 -17.92
N LYS A 89 14.45 1.10 -17.64
CA LYS A 89 15.14 1.22 -16.35
C LYS A 89 15.57 2.67 -16.01
N PRO A 90 16.24 3.43 -16.90
CA PRO A 90 16.56 4.84 -16.65
C PRO A 90 15.31 5.73 -16.47
N TRP A 91 14.25 5.43 -17.22
CA TRP A 91 12.97 6.13 -17.11
C TRP A 91 12.28 5.83 -15.78
N ALA A 92 12.23 4.57 -15.37
CA ALA A 92 11.65 4.14 -14.11
C ALA A 92 12.30 4.85 -12.92
N LYS A 93 13.64 4.92 -12.91
CA LYS A 93 14.40 5.62 -11.88
C LYS A 93 14.10 7.13 -11.81
N SER A 94 13.73 7.75 -12.93
CA SER A 94 13.44 9.19 -12.98
C SER A 94 11.97 9.52 -12.74
N CYS A 95 11.06 8.65 -13.21
CA CYS A 95 9.63 8.83 -13.07
C CYS A 95 9.11 8.36 -11.70
N LEU A 96 9.61 7.24 -11.19
CA LEU A 96 9.12 6.62 -9.96
C LEU A 96 10.28 6.32 -8.98
N PRO A 97 11.09 7.32 -8.59
CA PRO A 97 12.35 7.07 -7.88
C PRO A 97 12.17 6.28 -6.58
N GLU A 98 11.18 6.64 -5.76
CA GLU A 98 10.92 6.00 -4.47
C GLU A 98 10.44 4.55 -4.68
N MET A 99 9.48 4.33 -5.58
CA MET A 99 8.96 2.99 -5.89
C MET A 99 10.02 2.10 -6.56
N PHE A 100 10.90 2.69 -7.37
CA PHE A 100 12.02 1.99 -8.00
C PHE A 100 13.03 1.54 -6.94
N GLN A 101 13.36 2.41 -5.99
CA GLN A 101 14.22 2.08 -4.87
C GLN A 101 13.62 0.97 -3.99
N VAL A 102 12.30 1.00 -3.75
CA VAL A 102 11.60 -0.09 -3.06
C VAL A 102 11.72 -1.41 -3.82
N ALA A 103 11.55 -1.40 -5.14
CA ALA A 103 11.73 -2.60 -5.95
C ALA A 103 13.17 -3.14 -5.89
N GLU A 104 14.19 -2.27 -5.85
CA GLU A 104 15.59 -2.65 -5.63
C GLU A 104 15.80 -3.29 -4.25
N TYR A 105 15.24 -2.71 -3.19
CA TYR A 105 15.32 -3.28 -1.84
C TYR A 105 14.64 -4.64 -1.75
N ILE A 106 13.43 -4.80 -2.30
CA ILE A 106 12.72 -6.08 -2.31
C ILE A 106 13.53 -7.16 -3.04
N LYS A 107 14.17 -6.82 -4.17
CA LYS A 107 14.99 -7.76 -4.95
C LYS A 107 16.27 -8.17 -4.25
N ALA A 108 16.89 -7.26 -3.50
CA ALA A 108 18.13 -7.52 -2.76
C ALA A 108 17.89 -8.19 -1.39
N SER A 109 16.65 -8.11 -0.88
CA SER A 109 16.24 -8.65 0.42
C SER A 109 16.25 -10.17 0.44
N SER A 110 16.84 -10.75 1.48
CA SER A 110 16.69 -12.17 1.80
C SER A 110 15.47 -12.41 2.68
N LYS A 111 14.97 -11.39 3.40
CA LYS A 111 13.77 -11.47 4.22
C LYS A 111 13.00 -10.15 4.22
N THR A 112 11.88 -10.13 3.51
CA THR A 112 10.94 -9.01 3.47
C THR A 112 9.70 -9.32 4.29
N VAL A 113 9.31 -8.41 5.18
CA VAL A 113 8.05 -8.47 5.92
C VAL A 113 7.14 -7.32 5.49
N VAL A 114 5.85 -7.60 5.35
CA VAL A 114 4.83 -6.59 5.11
C VAL A 114 4.01 -6.41 6.38
N PHE A 115 3.88 -5.17 6.84
CA PHE A 115 3.07 -4.80 7.98
C PHE A 115 1.89 -3.95 7.53
N THR A 116 0.65 -4.40 7.77
CA THR A 116 -0.54 -3.69 7.24
C THR A 116 -1.55 -3.29 8.30
N GLY A 117 -2.20 -2.14 8.08
CA GLY A 117 -3.39 -1.71 8.82
C GLY A 117 -4.59 -1.46 7.92
N ALA A 118 -5.61 -0.79 8.47
CA ALA A 118 -6.93 -0.69 7.84
C ALA A 118 -6.90 0.02 6.48
N GLY A 119 -5.95 0.93 6.28
CA GLY A 119 -5.71 1.63 5.01
C GLY A 119 -5.47 0.66 3.84
N MET A 120 -4.83 -0.50 4.10
CA MET A 120 -4.62 -1.56 3.10
C MET A 120 -5.93 -2.10 2.53
N SER A 121 -7.07 -1.97 3.24
CA SER A 121 -8.34 -2.56 2.82
C SER A 121 -9.40 -1.52 2.45
N THR A 122 -9.05 -0.23 2.48
CA THR A 122 -9.97 0.87 2.13
C THR A 122 -10.47 0.81 0.69
N GLU A 123 -9.59 0.47 -0.25
CA GLU A 123 -9.92 0.33 -1.67
C GLU A 123 -10.74 -0.93 -1.99
N SER A 124 -10.88 -1.85 -1.02
CA SER A 124 -11.82 -2.97 -1.07
C SER A 124 -13.22 -2.57 -0.59
N GLY A 125 -13.40 -1.35 -0.08
CA GLY A 125 -14.66 -0.84 0.46
C GLY A 125 -14.82 -1.02 1.97
N ILE A 126 -13.76 -1.42 2.69
CA ILE A 126 -13.76 -1.44 4.16
C ILE A 126 -13.36 -0.05 4.66
N PRO A 127 -14.26 0.73 5.27
CA PRO A 127 -13.89 2.00 5.87
C PRO A 127 -12.82 1.80 6.95
N ASP A 128 -11.75 2.59 6.92
CA ASP A 128 -10.80 2.62 8.02
C ASP A 128 -11.42 3.28 9.27
N PHE A 129 -10.71 3.23 10.39
CA PHE A 129 -11.21 3.69 11.68
C PHE A 129 -11.22 5.22 11.85
N ARG A 130 -10.52 5.99 11.00
CA ARG A 130 -10.22 7.41 11.23
C ARG A 130 -10.65 8.35 10.09
N SER A 131 -10.74 7.88 8.86
CA SER A 131 -11.12 8.69 7.71
C SER A 131 -12.58 9.13 7.81
N ARG A 132 -12.85 10.34 7.31
CA ARG A 132 -14.10 11.11 7.53
C ARG A 132 -15.37 10.47 6.94
N SER A 133 -15.30 9.27 6.36
CA SER A 133 -16.38 8.57 5.66
C SER A 133 -16.68 7.21 6.27
N GLY A 134 -17.81 7.10 6.97
CA GLY A 134 -18.32 5.80 7.42
C GLY A 134 -19.47 5.91 8.40
N TRP A 135 -20.23 4.81 8.54
CA TRP A 135 -21.21 4.57 9.61
C TRP A 135 -20.63 4.79 11.02
N TRP A 136 -19.30 4.73 11.16
CA TRP A 136 -18.52 4.90 12.39
C TRP A 136 -18.61 6.26 13.07
N LYS A 137 -19.20 7.29 12.43
CA LYS A 137 -19.38 8.60 13.07
C LYS A 137 -20.21 8.55 14.36
N GLN A 138 -21.00 7.50 14.60
CA GLN A 138 -21.95 7.45 15.71
C GLN A 138 -21.57 6.51 16.85
N VAL A 139 -20.59 5.62 16.66
CA VAL A 139 -20.17 4.65 17.69
C VAL A 139 -18.66 4.59 17.72
N ASP A 140 -18.07 5.08 18.81
CA ASP A 140 -16.64 4.94 19.08
C ASP A 140 -16.32 3.45 19.31
N PRO A 141 -15.45 2.82 18.52
CA PRO A 141 -15.08 1.42 18.73
C PRO A 141 -14.55 1.15 20.14
N ARG A 142 -13.97 2.14 20.82
CA ARG A 142 -13.49 2.02 22.21
C ARG A 142 -14.61 1.87 23.23
N THR A 143 -15.86 2.04 22.85
CA THR A 143 -17.02 1.82 23.72
C THR A 143 -17.75 0.51 23.45
N VAL A 144 -17.49 -0.15 22.30
CA VAL A 144 -18.21 -1.36 21.87
C VAL A 144 -17.29 -2.56 21.63
N ALA A 145 -16.05 -2.34 21.20
CA ALA A 145 -15.03 -3.39 21.07
C ALA A 145 -14.26 -3.58 22.38
N THR A 146 -14.98 -3.74 23.51
CA THR A 146 -14.38 -3.93 24.85
C THR A 146 -14.97 -5.14 25.56
N ILE A 147 -14.26 -5.64 26.57
CA ILE A 147 -14.76 -6.73 27.42
C ILE A 147 -15.99 -6.30 28.20
N GLU A 148 -16.04 -5.04 28.64
CA GLU A 148 -17.19 -4.49 29.35
C GLU A 148 -18.45 -4.50 28.47
N ALA A 149 -18.34 -4.12 27.20
CA ALA A 149 -19.47 -4.21 26.27
C ALA A 149 -19.92 -5.66 26.09
N LEU A 150 -18.99 -6.61 25.90
CA LEU A 150 -19.32 -8.04 25.80
C LEU A 150 -20.06 -8.55 27.06
N GLU A 151 -19.61 -8.16 28.25
CA GLU A 151 -20.13 -8.66 29.52
C GLU A 151 -21.40 -7.96 29.99
N GLN A 152 -21.48 -6.63 29.82
CA GLN A 152 -22.53 -5.78 30.39
C GLN A 152 -23.56 -5.30 29.36
N ASP A 153 -23.20 -5.19 28.08
CA ASP A 153 -24.08 -4.78 26.98
C ASP A 153 -23.93 -5.67 25.75
N TYR A 154 -24.16 -6.97 25.96
CA TYR A 154 -24.03 -7.96 24.90
C TYR A 154 -24.89 -7.69 23.66
N PRO A 155 -26.14 -7.20 23.76
CA PRO A 155 -26.91 -6.84 22.58
C PRO A 155 -26.20 -5.81 21.69
N LEU A 156 -25.59 -4.78 22.27
CA LEU A 156 -24.83 -3.79 21.50
C LEU A 156 -23.58 -4.40 20.86
N PHE A 157 -22.80 -5.17 21.64
CA PHE A 157 -21.62 -5.90 21.14
C PHE A 157 -21.98 -6.81 19.96
N HIS A 158 -23.04 -7.60 20.14
CA HIS A 158 -23.52 -8.59 19.18
C HIS A 158 -23.97 -7.92 17.89
N GLU A 159 -24.76 -6.85 17.96
CA GLU A 159 -25.24 -6.14 16.77
C GLU A 159 -24.07 -5.49 16.02
N PHE A 160 -23.13 -4.87 16.74
CA PHE A 160 -21.94 -4.25 16.15
C PHE A 160 -21.12 -5.24 15.32
N TYR A 161 -20.78 -6.40 15.88
CA TYR A 161 -20.03 -7.41 15.16
C TYR A 161 -20.86 -8.12 14.08
N SER A 162 -22.16 -8.35 14.32
CA SER A 162 -23.06 -8.93 13.32
C SER A 162 -23.15 -8.06 12.06
N MET A 163 -23.29 -6.74 12.23
CA MET A 163 -23.25 -5.78 11.11
C MET A 163 -21.93 -5.88 10.35
N ARG A 164 -20.79 -5.90 11.04
CA ARG A 164 -19.46 -6.01 10.41
C ARG A 164 -19.29 -7.30 9.62
N MET A 165 -19.67 -8.43 10.20
CA MET A 165 -19.60 -9.73 9.52
C MET A 165 -20.46 -9.75 8.26
N ARG A 166 -21.70 -9.23 8.32
CA ARG A 166 -22.60 -9.12 7.16
C ARG A 166 -22.03 -8.20 6.08
N SER A 167 -21.42 -7.07 6.46
CA SER A 167 -20.77 -6.17 5.51
C SER A 167 -19.60 -6.84 4.81
N LEU A 168 -18.77 -7.60 5.53
CA LEU A 168 -17.58 -8.27 4.98
C LEU A 168 -17.91 -9.36 3.96
N GLN A 169 -19.09 -10.01 4.04
CA GLN A 169 -19.48 -11.06 3.08
C GLN A 169 -19.46 -10.62 1.61
N LYS A 170 -19.60 -9.32 1.34
CA LYS A 170 -19.62 -8.76 -0.03
C LYS A 170 -18.28 -8.15 -0.43
N ILE A 171 -17.35 -8.01 0.50
CA ILE A 171 -16.04 -7.42 0.28
C ILE A 171 -15.11 -8.47 -0.31
N LYS A 172 -14.26 -8.06 -1.24
CA LYS A 172 -13.23 -8.91 -1.84
C LYS A 172 -11.87 -8.22 -1.75
N PRO A 173 -10.77 -8.99 -1.69
CA PRO A 173 -9.43 -8.42 -1.80
C PRO A 173 -9.29 -7.67 -3.14
N HIS A 174 -8.74 -6.46 -3.08
CA HIS A 174 -8.33 -5.73 -4.28
C HIS A 174 -6.95 -6.19 -4.76
N ASP A 175 -6.52 -5.71 -5.94
CA ASP A 175 -5.28 -6.14 -6.60
C ASP A 175 -4.02 -6.03 -5.73
N GLY A 176 -3.88 -4.99 -4.90
CA GLY A 176 -2.79 -4.91 -3.91
C GLY A 176 -2.65 -6.15 -3.01
N HIS A 177 -3.75 -6.72 -2.48
CA HIS A 177 -3.65 -7.95 -1.67
C HIS A 177 -3.20 -9.13 -2.53
N ASN A 178 -3.72 -9.24 -3.76
CA ASN A 178 -3.34 -10.30 -4.71
C ASN A 178 -1.86 -10.21 -5.10
N ILE A 179 -1.32 -8.99 -5.21
CA ILE A 179 0.10 -8.73 -5.48
C ILE A 179 0.96 -9.21 -4.32
N LEU A 180 0.57 -8.93 -3.06
CA LEU A 180 1.32 -9.41 -1.89
C LEU A 180 1.33 -10.94 -1.81
N ALA A 181 0.19 -11.58 -2.08
CA ALA A 181 0.10 -13.04 -2.16
C ALA A 181 0.98 -13.62 -3.28
N GLU A 182 1.10 -12.94 -4.41
CA GLU A 182 1.99 -13.34 -5.51
C GLU A 182 3.47 -13.10 -5.17
N TRP A 183 3.80 -12.01 -4.48
CA TRP A 183 5.15 -11.75 -4.00
C TRP A 183 5.59 -12.81 -3.00
N GLU A 184 4.69 -13.27 -2.15
CA GLU A 184 4.94 -14.40 -1.25
C GLU A 184 5.26 -15.68 -2.04
N LYS A 185 4.43 -16.04 -3.03
CA LYS A 185 4.68 -17.23 -3.88
C LYS A 185 6.02 -17.17 -4.62
N ARG A 186 6.47 -15.97 -4.97
CA ARG A 186 7.76 -15.71 -5.64
C ARG A 186 8.95 -15.66 -4.66
N GLY A 187 8.71 -15.81 -3.35
CA GLY A 187 9.74 -15.70 -2.31
C GLY A 187 10.23 -14.28 -2.05
N LEU A 188 9.50 -13.26 -2.52
CA LEU A 188 9.85 -11.84 -2.32
C LEU A 188 9.32 -11.30 -0.98
N VAL A 189 8.21 -11.85 -0.48
CA VAL A 189 7.62 -11.55 0.83
C VAL A 189 7.59 -12.83 1.66
N HIS A 190 7.97 -12.74 2.93
CA HIS A 190 8.11 -13.88 3.82
C HIS A 190 7.07 -13.93 4.93
N LEU A 191 6.46 -12.78 5.23
CA LEU A 191 5.41 -12.66 6.23
C LEU A 191 4.56 -11.43 5.94
N VAL A 192 3.24 -11.58 6.13
CA VAL A 192 2.31 -10.46 6.28
C VAL A 192 1.86 -10.38 7.74
N ALA A 193 2.36 -9.41 8.49
CA ALA A 193 1.88 -9.10 9.84
C ALA A 193 0.78 -8.03 9.73
N THR A 194 -0.46 -8.36 10.09
CA THR A 194 -1.60 -7.47 9.86
C THR A 194 -2.32 -7.11 11.16
N GLN A 195 -2.66 -5.83 11.29
CA GLN A 195 -3.56 -5.31 12.31
C GLN A 195 -5.03 -5.50 11.94
N ASN A 196 -5.31 -5.88 10.68
CA ASN A 196 -6.66 -6.08 10.17
C ASN A 196 -7.20 -7.43 10.63
N VAL A 197 -8.53 -7.48 10.78
CA VAL A 197 -9.26 -8.67 11.24
C VAL A 197 -10.19 -9.23 10.17
N ASP A 198 -10.16 -8.66 8.95
CA ASP A 198 -11.08 -8.95 7.85
C ASP A 198 -10.76 -10.25 7.08
N GLY A 199 -9.52 -10.73 7.18
CA GLY A 199 -9.03 -11.93 6.51
C GLY A 199 -8.89 -11.78 4.98
N LEU A 200 -8.69 -10.56 4.46
CA LEU A 200 -8.55 -10.33 3.02
C LEU A 200 -7.19 -10.78 2.46
N HIS A 201 -6.12 -10.79 3.26
CA HIS A 201 -4.80 -11.29 2.82
C HIS A 201 -4.85 -12.79 2.52
N GLN A 202 -5.49 -13.57 3.39
CA GLN A 202 -5.69 -15.00 3.21
C GLN A 202 -6.64 -15.28 2.04
N GLU A 203 -7.70 -14.48 1.88
CA GLU A 203 -8.63 -14.60 0.74
C GLU A 203 -7.96 -14.29 -0.60
N ALA A 204 -6.99 -13.38 -0.62
CA ALA A 204 -6.13 -13.11 -1.79
C ALA A 204 -5.13 -14.24 -2.09
N GLY A 205 -4.96 -15.18 -1.15
CA GLY A 205 -4.10 -16.35 -1.29
C GLY A 205 -2.75 -16.26 -0.56
N SER A 206 -2.57 -15.28 0.33
CA SER A 206 -1.39 -15.23 1.20
C SER A 206 -1.45 -16.38 2.22
N GLN A 207 -0.32 -17.04 2.49
CA GLN A 207 -0.27 -18.22 3.37
C GLN A 207 0.38 -17.91 4.73
N HIS A 208 1.45 -17.11 4.75
CA HIS A 208 2.15 -16.70 5.96
C HIS A 208 1.61 -15.35 6.44
N VAL A 209 0.45 -15.39 7.11
CA VAL A 209 -0.25 -14.21 7.64
C VAL A 209 -0.39 -14.31 9.15
N GLU A 210 0.10 -13.30 9.87
CA GLU A 210 -0.08 -13.18 11.32
C GLU A 210 -1.08 -12.06 11.65
N GLU A 211 -2.25 -12.46 12.15
CA GLU A 211 -3.34 -11.56 12.54
C GLU A 211 -3.12 -11.03 13.97
N LEU A 212 -2.45 -9.89 14.10
CA LEU A 212 -2.02 -9.30 15.37
C LEU A 212 -3.20 -8.94 16.29
N HIS A 213 -4.38 -8.68 15.71
CA HIS A 213 -5.61 -8.36 16.46
C HIS A 213 -6.68 -9.46 16.35
N GLY A 214 -6.26 -10.67 15.98
CA GLY A 214 -7.15 -11.82 15.81
C GLY A 214 -8.04 -11.71 14.57
N SER A 215 -9.13 -12.47 14.54
CA SER A 215 -9.94 -12.65 13.34
C SER A 215 -11.42 -12.46 13.60
N ILE A 216 -12.09 -11.70 12.73
CA ILE A 216 -13.56 -11.58 12.76
C ILE A 216 -14.26 -12.82 12.17
N LYS A 217 -13.52 -13.63 11.39
CA LYS A 217 -14.02 -14.86 10.76
C LYS A 217 -14.04 -16.05 11.72
N GLN A 218 -13.31 -15.97 12.83
CA GLN A 218 -13.28 -16.99 13.87
C GLN A 218 -14.18 -16.58 15.05
N LEU A 219 -14.92 -17.53 15.61
CA LEU A 219 -15.87 -17.30 16.68
C LEU A 219 -15.65 -18.31 17.80
N LYS A 220 -15.83 -17.85 19.05
CA LYS A 220 -15.73 -18.70 20.24
C LYS A 220 -16.71 -18.28 21.32
N CYS A 221 -16.97 -19.18 22.25
CA CYS A 221 -17.61 -18.84 23.51
C CYS A 221 -16.64 -18.10 24.43
N GLN A 222 -17.07 -17.01 25.05
CA GLN A 222 -16.26 -16.25 26.02
C GLN A 222 -15.90 -17.07 27.26
N GLN A 223 -16.78 -17.98 27.70
CA GLN A 223 -16.61 -18.69 28.98
C GLN A 223 -15.82 -20.00 28.84
N CYS A 224 -16.13 -20.82 27.84
CA CYS A 224 -15.53 -22.15 27.68
C CYS A 224 -14.61 -22.28 26.47
N GLU A 225 -14.41 -21.19 25.72
CA GLU A 225 -13.54 -21.09 24.53
C GLU A 225 -13.85 -22.07 23.39
N LYS A 226 -14.97 -22.80 23.47
CA LYS A 226 -15.41 -23.64 22.36
C LYS A 226 -15.73 -22.80 21.14
N GLU A 227 -15.25 -23.27 20.00
CA GLU A 227 -15.54 -22.68 18.70
C GLU A 227 -17.05 -22.63 18.47
N ALA A 228 -17.47 -21.58 17.77
CA ALA A 228 -18.85 -21.39 17.35
C ALA A 228 -18.92 -21.10 15.85
N THR A 229 -20.09 -21.31 15.28
CA THR A 229 -20.37 -21.03 13.88
C THR A 229 -20.87 -19.60 13.67
N THR A 230 -20.69 -19.08 12.46
CA THR A 230 -21.23 -17.77 12.05
C THR A 230 -22.73 -17.69 12.24
N ASP A 231 -23.47 -18.76 11.92
CA ASP A 231 -24.93 -18.78 12.07
C ASP A 231 -25.34 -18.74 13.55
N GLU A 232 -24.66 -19.49 14.42
CA GLU A 232 -24.90 -19.43 15.86
C GLU A 232 -24.70 -18.03 16.42
N PHE A 233 -23.60 -17.38 16.04
CA PHE A 233 -23.36 -16.00 16.45
C PHE A 233 -24.43 -15.08 15.88
N LEU A 234 -24.66 -15.04 14.56
CA LEU A 234 -25.58 -14.09 13.92
C LEU A 234 -27.05 -14.22 14.37
N GLU A 235 -27.48 -15.42 14.76
CA GLU A 235 -28.81 -15.67 15.33
C GLU A 235 -28.91 -15.31 16.82
N GLY A 236 -27.81 -14.92 17.46
CA GLY A 236 -27.76 -14.57 18.88
C GLY A 236 -27.91 -15.77 19.80
N LYS A 237 -27.55 -16.97 19.33
CA LYS A 237 -27.64 -18.20 20.14
C LYS A 237 -26.60 -18.17 21.26
N PRO A 238 -26.94 -18.69 22.46
CA PRO A 238 -25.93 -18.96 23.48
C PRO A 238 -25.06 -20.15 23.05
N CYS A 239 -23.89 -20.27 23.65
CA CYS A 239 -22.99 -21.40 23.43
C CYS A 239 -23.70 -22.73 23.72
N SER A 240 -23.64 -23.64 22.74
CA SER A 240 -24.24 -24.98 22.83
C SER A 240 -23.63 -25.86 23.93
N HIS A 241 -22.43 -25.53 24.42
CA HIS A 241 -21.72 -26.30 25.44
C HIS A 241 -21.98 -25.84 26.87
N CYS A 242 -22.05 -24.52 27.11
CA CYS A 242 -22.13 -23.98 28.48
C CYS A 242 -23.19 -22.87 28.66
N GLY A 243 -23.96 -22.53 27.63
CA GLY A 243 -24.94 -21.44 27.67
C GLY A 243 -24.33 -20.04 27.67
N GLY A 244 -23.01 -19.91 27.50
CA GLY A 244 -22.27 -18.66 27.52
C GLY A 244 -22.50 -17.77 26.30
N LYS A 245 -21.92 -16.56 26.34
CA LYS A 245 -21.97 -15.59 25.23
C LYS A 245 -20.99 -15.98 24.14
N LEU A 246 -21.40 -15.85 22.88
CA LEU A 246 -20.55 -16.06 21.72
C LEU A 246 -19.91 -14.73 21.30
N ARG A 247 -18.70 -14.78 20.75
CA ARG A 247 -17.98 -13.60 20.27
C ARG A 247 -17.07 -13.95 19.12
N THR A 248 -16.64 -12.93 18.38
CA THR A 248 -15.52 -13.04 17.44
C THR A 248 -14.21 -13.19 18.21
N CYS A 249 -13.22 -13.80 17.57
CA CYS A 249 -11.84 -13.90 18.06
C CYS A 249 -11.03 -12.63 17.77
N VAL A 250 -11.70 -11.49 17.56
CA VAL A 250 -11.06 -10.17 17.53
C VAL A 250 -10.61 -9.83 18.94
N VAL A 251 -9.40 -9.29 19.05
CA VAL A 251 -8.86 -8.74 20.30
C VAL A 251 -9.62 -7.47 20.66
N LEU A 252 -10.21 -7.44 21.84
CA LEU A 252 -10.91 -6.28 22.39
C LEU A 252 -9.93 -5.37 23.13
N PHE A 253 -10.30 -4.10 23.29
CA PHE A 253 -9.52 -3.20 24.13
C PHE A 253 -9.45 -3.76 25.56
N GLY A 254 -8.23 -3.80 26.11
CA GLY A 254 -7.94 -4.39 27.42
C GLY A 254 -7.52 -5.87 27.38
N GLU A 255 -7.65 -6.55 26.23
CA GLU A 255 -7.14 -7.91 26.07
C GLU A 255 -5.68 -7.95 25.62
N ALA A 256 -5.00 -9.06 25.94
CA ALA A 256 -3.68 -9.35 25.42
C ALA A 256 -3.76 -9.72 23.93
N LEU A 257 -2.75 -9.33 23.16
CA LEU A 257 -2.60 -9.77 21.77
C LEU A 257 -2.36 -11.29 21.68
N PRO A 258 -2.67 -11.94 20.55
CA PRO A 258 -2.46 -13.37 20.38
C PRO A 258 -0.95 -13.68 20.45
N GLN A 259 -0.54 -14.43 21.48
CA GLN A 259 0.87 -14.61 21.81
C GLN A 259 1.69 -15.24 20.69
N GLN A 260 1.11 -16.21 19.98
CA GLN A 260 1.77 -16.88 18.86
C GLN A 260 2.02 -15.91 17.70
N ALA A 261 0.98 -15.19 17.25
CA ALA A 261 1.11 -14.23 16.17
C ALA A 261 2.06 -13.08 16.50
N TRP A 262 1.99 -12.59 17.75
CA TRP A 262 2.91 -11.60 18.27
C TRP A 262 4.36 -12.08 18.22
N LYS A 263 4.63 -13.27 18.77
CA LYS A 263 5.98 -13.84 18.82
C LYS A 263 6.56 -14.05 17.43
N GLN A 264 5.79 -14.65 16.51
CA GLN A 264 6.24 -14.91 15.14
C GLN A 264 6.52 -13.62 14.38
N SER A 265 5.64 -12.62 14.51
CA SER A 265 5.84 -11.30 13.91
C SER A 265 7.09 -10.61 14.48
N PHE A 266 7.26 -10.64 15.79
CA PHE A 266 8.42 -10.06 16.47
C PHE A 266 9.74 -10.69 15.98
N GLU A 267 9.82 -12.02 16.00
CA GLU A 267 11.03 -12.76 15.59
C GLU A 267 11.36 -12.51 14.11
N THR A 268 10.34 -12.56 13.23
CA THR A 268 10.54 -12.40 11.79
C THR A 268 10.91 -10.97 11.42
N ILE A 269 10.26 -9.96 12.01
CA ILE A 269 10.55 -8.54 11.71
C ILE A 269 11.96 -8.17 12.18
N LYS A 270 12.39 -8.66 13.35
CA LYS A 270 13.74 -8.40 13.85
C LYS A 270 14.85 -8.88 12.91
N GLU A 271 14.57 -9.94 12.16
CA GLU A 271 15.49 -10.52 11.17
C GLU A 271 15.27 -10.01 9.73
N ALA A 272 14.29 -9.14 9.51
CA ALA A 272 13.95 -8.67 8.17
C ALA A 272 14.99 -7.67 7.64
N ASP A 273 15.36 -7.80 6.37
CA ASP A 273 16.18 -6.82 5.65
C ASP A 273 15.33 -5.65 5.15
N VAL A 274 14.03 -5.90 4.95
CA VAL A 274 13.06 -4.92 4.47
C VAL A 274 11.73 -5.10 5.20
N VAL A 275 11.18 -4.00 5.72
CA VAL A 275 9.83 -3.93 6.31
C VAL A 275 9.01 -2.91 5.54
N ILE A 276 7.93 -3.36 4.91
CA ILE A 276 6.99 -2.51 4.16
C ILE A 276 5.74 -2.28 5.00
N VAL A 277 5.55 -1.07 5.49
CA VAL A 277 4.40 -0.62 6.26
C VAL A 277 3.36 -0.03 5.33
N ILE A 278 2.13 -0.55 5.36
CA ILE A 278 1.06 -0.16 4.43
C ILE A 278 -0.22 0.20 5.17
N GLY A 279 -0.71 1.42 4.94
CA GLY A 279 -2.06 1.82 5.32
C GLY A 279 -2.33 1.78 6.83
N THR A 280 -1.41 2.30 7.64
CA THR A 280 -1.56 2.38 9.10
C THR A 280 -0.96 3.68 9.63
N SER A 281 -1.53 4.21 10.71
CA SER A 281 -0.99 5.37 11.42
C SER A 281 0.00 4.99 12.51
N LEU A 282 0.19 3.69 12.78
CA LEU A 282 1.07 3.16 13.84
C LEU A 282 0.78 3.64 15.28
N GLU A 283 -0.34 4.30 15.55
CA GLU A 283 -0.67 4.80 16.90
C GLU A 283 -1.12 3.70 17.88
N VAL A 284 -1.47 2.51 17.39
CA VAL A 284 -2.02 1.44 18.24
C VAL A 284 -0.88 0.62 18.85
N TYR A 285 -0.59 0.87 20.12
CA TYR A 285 0.39 0.12 20.90
C TYR A 285 -0.15 -1.25 21.33
N PRO A 286 0.67 -2.33 21.35
CA PRO A 286 2.10 -2.37 21.00
C PRO A 286 2.39 -2.60 19.51
N ALA A 287 1.38 -2.89 18.69
CA ALA A 287 1.57 -3.30 17.30
C ALA A 287 2.30 -2.25 16.44
N GLY A 288 2.05 -0.96 16.67
CA GLY A 288 2.68 0.14 15.93
C GLY A 288 4.21 0.23 16.04
N GLU A 289 4.80 -0.39 17.07
CA GLU A 289 6.26 -0.39 17.26
C GLU A 289 6.97 -1.50 16.48
N LEU A 290 6.25 -2.57 16.11
CA LEU A 290 6.84 -3.75 15.49
C LEU A 290 7.70 -3.43 14.27
N PRO A 291 7.28 -2.59 13.30
CA PRO A 291 8.08 -2.32 12.11
C PRO A 291 9.49 -1.80 12.38
N PHE A 292 9.69 -1.10 13.51
CA PHE A 292 10.96 -0.44 13.86
C PHE A 292 11.90 -1.35 14.66
N LEU A 293 11.53 -2.60 14.91
CA LEU A 293 12.42 -3.59 15.54
C LEU A 293 13.44 -4.18 14.57
N SER A 294 13.21 -4.03 13.27
CA SER A 294 14.16 -4.40 12.22
C SER A 294 15.33 -3.41 12.19
N ASN A 295 16.54 -3.90 11.89
CA ASN A 295 17.67 -3.03 11.52
C ASN A 295 17.81 -2.86 9.99
N GLY A 296 16.86 -3.42 9.23
CA GLY A 296 16.78 -3.33 7.78
C GLY A 296 16.14 -2.03 7.30
N LYS A 297 15.74 -2.01 6.04
CA LYS A 297 15.07 -0.86 5.41
C LYS A 297 13.60 -0.79 5.79
N THR A 298 13.15 0.36 6.28
CA THR A 298 11.73 0.61 6.58
C THR A 298 11.10 1.48 5.49
N ILE A 299 9.97 1.02 4.96
CA ILE A 299 9.26 1.67 3.86
C ILE A 299 7.84 1.96 4.31
N LEU A 300 7.35 3.18 4.10
CA LEU A 300 5.97 3.57 4.36
C LEU A 300 5.22 3.78 3.05
N ILE A 301 4.05 3.14 2.91
CA ILE A 301 3.05 3.40 1.88
C ILE A 301 1.77 3.83 2.58
N ASN A 302 1.46 5.12 2.57
CA ASN A 302 0.28 5.63 3.26
C ASN A 302 -0.27 6.90 2.58
N LEU A 303 -1.57 7.20 2.79
CA LEU A 303 -2.18 8.43 2.28
C LEU A 303 -1.82 9.67 3.12
N GLU A 304 -1.60 9.46 4.42
CA GLU A 304 -1.27 10.52 5.36
C GLU A 304 0.16 10.32 5.87
N GLU A 305 0.83 11.42 6.22
CA GLU A 305 2.15 11.37 6.85
C GLU A 305 2.05 10.69 8.23
N VAL A 306 3.09 9.96 8.59
CA VAL A 306 3.24 9.32 9.90
C VAL A 306 4.52 9.86 10.51
N GLU A 307 4.45 10.36 11.75
CA GLU A 307 5.59 10.97 12.47
C GLU A 307 6.60 9.91 12.95
N ASN A 308 7.26 9.24 12.00
CA ASN A 308 8.31 8.26 12.25
C ASN A 308 9.37 8.33 11.14
N ASP A 309 10.60 7.94 11.48
CA ASP A 309 11.70 7.91 10.52
C ASP A 309 11.64 6.64 9.66
N PHE A 310 11.29 6.79 8.38
CA PHE A 310 11.33 5.74 7.37
C PHE A 310 12.47 5.99 6.38
N ASP A 311 13.11 4.92 5.88
CA ASP A 311 14.11 5.05 4.80
C ASP A 311 13.47 5.53 3.49
N VAL A 312 12.23 5.12 3.21
CA VAL A 312 11.46 5.53 2.03
C VAL A 312 10.00 5.75 2.40
N THR A 313 9.44 6.89 2.03
CA THR A 313 8.01 7.19 2.20
C THR A 313 7.36 7.44 0.85
N ILE A 314 6.25 6.77 0.59
CA ILE A 314 5.43 6.91 -0.61
C ILE A 314 4.04 7.36 -0.18
N THR A 315 3.68 8.60 -0.52
CA THR A 315 2.32 9.11 -0.31
C THR A 315 1.41 8.63 -1.42
N GLY A 316 0.46 7.75 -1.10
CA GLY A 316 -0.42 7.18 -2.12
C GLY A 316 -1.32 6.08 -1.60
N LYS A 317 -2.22 5.63 -2.47
CA LYS A 317 -3.08 4.48 -2.19
C LYS A 317 -2.30 3.17 -2.25
N ALA A 318 -2.69 2.21 -1.43
CA ALA A 318 -2.01 0.93 -1.31
C ALA A 318 -2.04 0.14 -2.63
N LYS A 319 -3.21 -0.02 -3.25
CA LYS A 319 -3.38 -0.77 -4.49
C LYS A 319 -2.54 -0.18 -5.63
N GLU A 320 -2.70 1.12 -5.89
CA GLU A 320 -2.02 1.81 -7.00
C GLU A 320 -0.49 1.73 -6.82
N THR A 321 0.00 1.98 -5.61
CA THR A 321 1.44 1.90 -5.30
C THR A 321 2.01 0.49 -5.47
N LEU A 322 1.31 -0.53 -4.96
CA LEU A 322 1.73 -1.92 -5.10
C LEU A 322 1.73 -2.38 -6.57
N GLN A 323 0.78 -1.92 -7.39
CA GLN A 323 0.75 -2.18 -8.83
C GLN A 323 2.01 -1.64 -9.51
N ARG A 324 2.37 -0.38 -9.23
CA ARG A 324 3.59 0.22 -9.79
C ARG A 324 4.85 -0.50 -9.35
N ILE A 325 5.00 -0.81 -8.05
CA ILE A 325 6.17 -1.55 -7.57
C ILE A 325 6.24 -2.93 -8.25
N ASN A 326 5.11 -3.60 -8.45
CA ASN A 326 5.08 -4.90 -9.12
C ASN A 326 5.53 -4.83 -10.59
N GLU A 327 5.17 -3.77 -11.32
CA GLU A 327 5.70 -3.49 -12.66
C GLU A 327 7.23 -3.30 -12.63
N LEU A 328 7.71 -2.52 -11.66
CA LEU A 328 9.13 -2.20 -11.50
C LEU A 328 9.99 -3.41 -11.10
N LEU A 329 9.44 -4.38 -10.36
CA LEU A 329 10.14 -5.63 -10.02
C LEU A 329 10.56 -6.45 -11.25
N VAL A 330 9.93 -6.24 -12.42
CA VAL A 330 10.32 -6.88 -13.68
C VAL A 330 11.40 -6.09 -14.43
N ILE A 331 11.56 -4.80 -14.11
CA ILE A 331 12.48 -3.87 -14.78
C ILE A 331 13.83 -3.77 -14.04
N VAL A 332 13.81 -3.99 -12.72
CA VAL A 332 15.02 -3.98 -11.88
C VAL A 332 15.93 -5.18 -12.17
N GLU A 333 15.44 -6.22 -12.86
CA GLU A 333 16.16 -7.47 -13.20
C GLU A 333 17.56 -7.27 -13.80
#